data_AF-A0A519CAX1-F1
#
_entry.id   AF-A0A519CAX1-F1
#
_cell.length_a   1.000
_cell.length_b   1.000
_cell.length_c   1.000
_cell.angle_alpha   90.00
_cell.angle_beta   90.00
_cell.angle_gamma   90.00
#
_symmetry.space_group_name_H-M   'P 1'
#
loop_
_entity.id
_entity.type
_entity.pdbx_description
1 polymer ?
#
loop_
_entity_poly.entity_id
_entity_poly.type
_entity_poly.pdbx_seq_one_letter_code
_entity_poly.pdbx_strand_id
1 'polypeptide(L)' 'MFTNKEYFRTFEGSACVLITGFLVIGMHYEYFTTIQFILSMLFIPIIMTLTEAYSPHTWDTPFLMFTGYASLMLIMLI' A
#
# COMPACT_ATOMS: atom_id res chain seq x y z
N MET A 1 -21.14 -3.33 12.96
CA MET A 1 -21.27 -4.79 12.76
C MET A 1 -20.55 -5.47 13.92
N PHE A 2 -21.26 -5.65 15.03
CA PHE A 2 -20.71 -6.15 16.30
C PHE A 2 -20.64 -7.68 16.26
N THR A 3 -19.62 -8.23 15.61
CA THR A 3 -19.32 -9.66 15.65
C THR A 3 -17.90 -9.82 16.20
N ASN A 4 -17.71 -10.70 17.20
CA ASN A 4 -16.42 -10.98 17.83
C ASN A 4 -15.56 -11.95 17.01
N LYS A 5 -15.73 -11.99 15.68
CA LYS A 5 -14.89 -12.83 14.83
C LYS A 5 -13.64 -12.05 14.46
N GLU A 6 -12.52 -12.50 14.97
CA GLU A 6 -11.21 -12.15 14.45
C GLU A 6 -11.07 -12.83 13.09
N TYR A 7 -11.13 -12.02 12.03
CA TYR A 7 -10.76 -12.47 10.71
C TYR A 7 -9.24 -12.34 10.60
N PHE A 8 -8.56 -13.47 10.42
CA PHE A 8 -7.12 -13.50 10.22
C PHE A 8 -6.80 -13.26 8.74
N ARG A 9 -5.85 -12.37 8.48
CA ARG A 9 -5.32 -12.14 7.14
C ARG A 9 -4.32 -13.24 6.77
N THR A 10 -4.38 -13.69 5.52
CA THR A 10 -3.43 -14.67 4.99
C THR A 10 -2.16 -13.97 4.53
N PHE A 11 -1.01 -14.61 4.73
CA PHE A 11 0.26 -14.14 4.19
C PHE A 11 0.23 -14.01 2.65
N GLU A 12 -0.58 -14.83 1.98
CA GLU A 12 -0.79 -14.76 0.53
C GLU A 12 -1.44 -13.44 0.09
N GLY A 13 -2.42 -12.95 0.87
CA GLY A 13 -3.09 -11.67 0.60
C GLY A 13 -2.12 -10.50 0.71
N SER A 14 -1.37 -10.43 1.80
CA SER A 14 -0.37 -9.37 2.02
C SER A 14 0.79 -9.46 1.01
N ALA A 15 1.23 -10.67 0.63
CA ALA A 15 2.23 -10.85 -0.42
C ALA A 15 1.74 -10.35 -1.79
N CYS A 16 0.45 -10.56 -2.10
CA CYS A 16 -0.16 -10.02 -3.32
C CYS A 16 -0.11 -8.48 -3.34
N VAL A 17 -0.49 -7.83 -2.25
CA VAL A 17 -0.42 -6.35 -2.11
C VAL A 17 1.01 -5.84 -2.30
N LEU A 18 2.00 -6.51 -1.71
CA LEU A 18 3.39 -6.11 -1.81
C LEU A 18 3.92 -6.23 -3.26
N ILE A 19 3.74 -7.39 -3.89
CA ILE A 19 4.23 -7.65 -5.26
C ILE A 19 3.55 -6.73 -6.25
N THR A 20 2.22 -6.58 -6.16
CA THR A 20 1.47 -5.68 -7.04
C THR A 20 1.88 -4.22 -6.84
N GLY A 21 2.16 -3.79 -5.61
CA GLY A 21 2.72 -2.47 -5.32
C GLY A 21 4.05 -2.21 -6.04
N PHE A 22 5.00 -3.14 -5.96
CA PHE A 22 6.28 -3.02 -6.67
C PHE A 22 6.09 -2.96 -8.20
N LEU A 23 5.23 -3.82 -8.75
CA LEU A 23 4.96 -3.86 -10.18
C LEU A 23 4.35 -2.56 -10.69
N VAL A 24 3.33 -2.03 -10.01
CA VAL A 24 2.65 -0.81 -10.42
C VAL A 24 3.59 0.40 -10.40
N ILE A 25 4.43 0.53 -9.38
CA ILE A 25 5.43 1.60 -9.29
C ILE A 25 6.48 1.45 -10.38
N GLY A 26 6.96 0.23 -10.63
CA GLY A 26 7.90 -0.07 -11.72
C GLY A 26 7.36 0.27 -13.10
N MET A 27 6.07 -0.03 -13.36
CA MET A 27 5.40 0.32 -14.62
C MET A 27 5.27 1.84 -14.83
N HIS A 28 5.20 2.62 -13.76
CA HIS A 28 5.04 4.08 -13.80
C HIS A 28 6.36 4.82 -13.56
N TYR A 29 7.52 4.17 -13.72
CA TYR A 29 8.82 4.78 -13.43
C TYR A 29 9.05 6.11 -14.15
N GLU A 30 8.50 6.27 -15.37
CA GLU A 30 8.65 7.48 -16.20
C GLU A 30 8.05 8.74 -15.56
N TYR A 31 7.12 8.59 -14.62
CA TYR A 31 6.47 9.69 -13.93
C TYR A 31 7.24 10.19 -12.70
N PHE A 32 8.32 9.51 -12.32
CA PHE A 32 9.09 9.83 -11.12
C PHE A 32 10.49 10.31 -11.46
N THR A 33 11.02 11.24 -10.65
CA THR A 33 12.47 11.48 -10.62
C THR A 33 13.19 10.29 -9.96
N THR A 34 14.51 10.14 -10.17
CA THR A 34 15.28 9.02 -9.58
C THR A 34 15.09 8.91 -8.08
N ILE A 35 15.05 10.03 -7.36
CA ILE A 35 14.85 10.05 -5.90
C ILE A 35 13.43 9.64 -5.54
N GLN A 36 12.42 10.21 -6.21
CA GLN A 36 11.02 9.87 -5.98
C GLN A 36 10.75 8.39 -6.27
N PHE A 37 11.35 7.82 -7.32
CA PHE A 37 11.20 6.42 -7.67
C PHE A 37 11.77 5.49 -6.60
N ILE A 38 12.98 5.78 -6.10
CA ILE A 38 13.60 4.98 -5.03
C ILE A 38 12.75 5.04 -3.75
N LEU A 39 12.28 6.23 -3.37
CA LEU A 39 11.41 6.40 -2.21
C LEU A 39 10.07 5.68 -2.38
N SER A 40 9.44 5.80 -3.56
CA SER A 40 8.19 5.11 -3.89
C SER A 40 8.35 3.60 -3.78
N MET A 41 9.40 3.03 -4.39
CA MET A 41 9.69 1.60 -4.30
C MET A 41 9.93 1.14 -2.86
N LEU A 42 10.61 1.93 -2.03
CA LEU A 42 10.93 1.53 -0.66
C LEU A 42 9.73 1.64 0.30
N PHE A 43 8.92 2.70 0.16
CA PHE A 43 7.92 3.04 1.17
C PHE A 43 6.50 2.63 0.80
N ILE A 44 6.05 2.87 -0.44
CA ILE A 44 4.63 2.71 -0.80
C ILE A 44 4.17 1.24 -0.67
N PRO A 45 4.84 0.23 -1.25
CA PRO A 45 4.40 -1.17 -1.15
C PRO A 45 4.39 -1.67 0.29
N ILE A 46 5.36 -1.27 1.11
CA ILE A 46 5.47 -1.68 2.51
C ILE A 46 4.34 -1.06 3.33
N ILE A 47 4.12 0.25 3.22
CA ILE A 47 3.07 0.96 3.95
C ILE A 47 1.69 0.41 3.57
N MET A 48 1.45 0.15 2.28
CA MET A 48 0.18 -0.43 1.83
C MET A 48 -0.03 -1.86 2.34
N THR A 49 1.03 -2.68 2.34
CA THR A 49 0.96 -4.06 2.86
C THR A 49 0.68 -4.07 4.37
N LEU A 50 1.33 -3.20 5.14
CA LEU A 50 1.04 -3.05 6.56
C LEU A 50 -0.39 -2.53 6.77
N THR A 51 -0.84 -1.59 5.94
CA THR A 51 -2.20 -1.07 6.03
C THR A 51 -3.23 -2.17 5.83
N GLU A 52 -3.05 -3.04 4.82
CA GLU A 52 -3.95 -4.19 4.59
C GLU A 52 -3.95 -5.17 5.78
N ALA A 53 -2.77 -5.45 6.34
CA ALA A 53 -2.63 -6.39 7.44
C ALA A 53 -3.31 -5.92 8.75
N TYR A 54 -3.36 -4.60 8.98
CA TYR A 54 -3.92 -4.01 10.22
C TYR A 54 -5.31 -3.38 10.05
N SER A 55 -5.79 -3.14 8.83
CA SER A 55 -7.07 -2.47 8.62
C SER A 55 -8.25 -3.35 9.07
N PRO A 56 -9.32 -2.74 9.64
CA PRO A 56 -10.56 -3.47 9.85
C PRO A 56 -11.10 -3.97 8.51
N HIS A 57 -11.51 -5.25 8.44
CA HIS A 57 -11.97 -5.88 7.18
C HIS A 57 -13.05 -5.13 6.41
N THR A 58 -13.88 -4.33 7.09
CA THR A 58 -14.93 -3.51 6.45
C THR A 58 -14.44 -2.14 5.98
N TRP A 59 -13.25 -1.72 6.38
CA TRP A 59 -12.64 -0.42 6.10
C TRP A 59 -11.32 -0.52 5.35
N ASP A 60 -10.97 -1.72 4.88
CA ASP A 60 -9.70 -1.98 4.18
C ASP A 60 -9.52 -1.10 2.94
N THR A 61 -10.53 -1.01 2.08
CA THR A 61 -10.46 -0.18 0.86
C THR A 61 -10.28 1.32 1.16
N PRO A 62 -11.07 1.95 2.06
CA PRO A 62 -10.79 3.33 2.48
C PRO A 62 -9.37 3.54 3.03
N PHE A 63 -8.87 2.65 3.89
CA PHE A 63 -7.54 2.79 4.48
C PHE A 63 -6.44 2.62 3.44
N LEU A 64 -6.51 1.61 2.58
CA LEU A 64 -5.56 1.39 1.49
C LEU A 64 -5.51 2.54 0.50
N MET A 65 -6.68 3.07 0.10
CA MET A 65 -6.74 4.23 -0.78
C MET A 65 -6.12 5.46 -0.09
N PHE A 66 -6.49 5.71 1.16
CA PHE A 66 -5.95 6.85 1.91
C PHE A 66 -4.43 6.77 2.06
N THR A 67 -3.89 5.63 2.52
CA THR A 67 -2.44 5.50 2.74
C THR A 67 -1.66 5.45 1.43
N GLY A 68 -2.19 4.81 0.39
CA GLY A 68 -1.62 4.82 -0.95
C GLY A 68 -1.52 6.24 -1.54
N TYR A 69 -2.63 6.98 -1.58
CA TYR A 69 -2.63 8.35 -2.11
C TYR A 69 -1.83 9.32 -1.25
N ALA A 70 -1.91 9.21 0.08
CA ALA A 70 -1.16 10.08 0.98
C ALA A 70 0.35 9.86 0.82
N SER A 71 0.81 8.61 0.76
CA SER A 71 2.24 8.30 0.56
C SER A 71 2.75 8.76 -0.80
N LEU A 72 1.98 8.54 -1.87
CA LEU A 72 2.30 9.05 -3.20
C LEU A 72 2.40 10.59 -3.21
N MET A 73 1.40 11.27 -2.66
CA MET A 73 1.38 12.74 -2.63
C MET A 73 2.58 13.30 -1.84
N LEU A 74 2.92 12.70 -0.70
CA LEU A 74 4.08 13.10 0.09
C LEU A 74 5.39 12.94 -0.69
N ILE A 75 5.55 11.87 -1.46
CA ILE A 75 6.75 11.65 -2.28
C ILE A 75 6.79 12.62 -3.45
N MET A 76 5.65 12.94 -4.07
CA MET A 76 5.57 13.89 -5.17
C MET A 76 5.86 15.34 -4.76
N LEU A 77 5.81 15.67 -3.46
CA LEU A 77 6.16 16.99 -2.93
C LEU A 77 7.68 17.19 -2.76
N ILE A 78 8.48 16.13 -2.91
CA ILE A 78 9.95 16.14 -2.85
C ILE A 78 10.52 16.39 -4.24
#